data_AF-A0AAU3D4W5-F1
#
_entry.id   AF-A0AAU3D4W5-F1
#
_cell.length_a   1.000
_cell.length_b   1.000
_cell.length_c   1.000
_cell.angle_alpha   90.00
_cell.angle_beta   90.00
_cell.angle_gamma   90.00
#
_symmetry.space_group_name_H-M   'P 1'
#
loop_
_entity.id
_entity.type
_entity.pdbx_description
1 polymer ?
#
loop_
_entity_poly.entity_id
_entity_poly.type
_entity_poly.pdbx_seq_one_letter_code
_entity_poly.pdbx_strand_id
1 'polypeptide(L)'
;MGSVGTARLLISNGGESALELTVEPWAETHQMLPEQTWAVVTHSAADGSWSGTLREDEPFQVDHRPESVTVWVNGNCFHLSDTEENAIDSADWHCPAKGASS
;
A
#
# COMPACT_ATOMS: atom_id res chain seq x y z
N MET A 1 -25.08 -6.12 2.56
CA MET A 1 -23.94 -5.80 3.43
C MET A 1 -22.71 -5.92 2.56
N GLY A 2 -21.97 -4.82 2.34
CA GLY A 2 -20.69 -4.90 1.65
C GLY A 2 -19.74 -5.79 2.44
N SER A 3 -18.91 -6.56 1.75
CA SER A 3 -17.80 -7.27 2.39
C SER A 3 -16.60 -6.34 2.37
N VAL A 4 -15.87 -6.24 3.48
CA VAL A 4 -14.59 -5.52 3.51
C VAL A 4 -13.62 -6.25 2.60
N GLY A 5 -13.22 -5.60 1.51
CA GLY A 5 -12.19 -6.07 0.60
C GLY A 5 -10.80 -5.83 1.18
N THR A 6 -9.87 -6.74 0.88
CA THR A 6 -8.43 -6.54 1.12
C THR A 6 -7.74 -6.49 -0.23
N ALA A 7 -6.89 -5.50 -0.43
CA ALA A 7 -6.11 -5.34 -1.65
C ALA A 7 -4.62 -5.27 -1.33
N ARG A 8 -3.80 -5.78 -2.24
CA ARG A 8 -2.35 -5.83 -2.11
C ARG A 8 -1.69 -5.44 -3.42
N LEU A 9 -0.78 -4.48 -3.36
CA LEU A 9 0.05 -4.05 -4.48
C LEU A 9 1.51 -4.36 -4.17
N LEU A 10 2.16 -5.11 -5.07
CA LEU A 10 3.59 -5.38 -5.00
C LEU A 10 4.37 -4.30 -5.75
N ILE A 11 5.44 -3.81 -5.13
CA ILE A 11 6.37 -2.85 -5.70
C ILE A 11 7.76 -3.45 -5.57
N SER A 12 8.45 -3.59 -6.70
CA SER A 12 9.80 -4.15 -6.75
C SER A 12 10.76 -3.09 -7.26
N ASN A 13 11.87 -2.88 -6.53
CA ASN A 13 12.98 -2.07 -7.02
C ASN A 13 13.96 -2.99 -7.75
N GLY A 14 13.76 -3.16 -9.06
CA GLY A 14 14.70 -3.88 -9.92
C GLY A 14 15.88 -3.03 -10.40
N GLY A 15 15.98 -1.78 -9.96
CA GLY A 15 17.05 -0.86 -10.37
C GLY A 15 18.32 -1.00 -9.53
N GLU A 16 19.37 -0.30 -9.95
CA GLU A 16 20.68 -0.31 -9.28
C GLU A 16 20.80 0.74 -8.16
N SER A 17 19.77 1.57 -7.96
CA SER A 17 19.75 2.68 -7.00
C SER A 17 18.53 2.57 -6.08
N ALA A 18 18.58 3.27 -4.93
CA ALA A 18 17.41 3.35 -4.06
C ALA A 18 16.23 4.01 -4.79
N LEU A 19 15.04 3.46 -4.58
CA LEU A 19 13.78 3.95 -5.12
C LEU A 19 13.01 4.62 -3.99
N GLU A 20 12.58 5.87 -4.21
CA GLU A 20 11.67 6.52 -3.28
C GLU A 20 10.24 5.97 -3.45
N LEU A 21 9.65 5.46 -2.39
CA LEU A 21 8.25 5.06 -2.34
C LEU A 21 7.47 6.03 -1.46
N THR A 22 6.51 6.76 -2.03
CA THR A 22 5.57 7.59 -1.28
C THR A 22 4.18 6.95 -1.28
N VAL A 23 3.55 6.86 -0.12
CA VAL A 23 2.19 6.37 0.07
C VAL A 23 1.27 7.52 0.45
N GLU A 24 0.34 7.81 -0.45
CA GLU A 24 -0.70 8.83 -0.32
C GLU A 24 -2.04 8.19 0.08
N PRO A 25 -2.93 8.89 0.80
CA PRO A 25 -2.90 10.32 1.16
C PRO A 25 -2.11 10.67 2.44
N TRP A 26 -1.34 9.72 2.99
CA TRP A 26 -0.64 9.89 4.27
C TRP A 26 0.71 10.60 4.15
N ALA A 27 1.18 10.88 2.93
CA ALA A 27 2.49 11.47 2.65
C ALA A 27 3.67 10.70 3.30
N GLU A 28 3.51 9.39 3.49
CA GLU A 28 4.53 8.51 4.09
C GLU A 28 5.56 8.14 3.03
N THR A 29 6.84 8.42 3.28
CA THR A 29 7.90 8.26 2.27
C THR A 29 9.02 7.37 2.80
N HIS A 30 9.40 6.39 1.99
CA HIS A 30 10.39 5.38 2.31
C HIS A 30 11.41 5.23 1.18
N GLN A 31 12.60 4.73 1.53
CA GLN A 31 13.65 4.41 0.57
C GLN A 31 13.72 2.89 0.42
N MET A 32 13.32 2.40 -0.74
CA MET A 32 13.40 0.99 -1.13
C MET A 32 14.77 0.71 -1.73
N LEU A 33 15.58 -0.12 -1.09
CA LEU A 33 16.91 -0.45 -1.62
C LEU A 33 16.79 -1.32 -2.89
N PRO A 34 17.85 -1.38 -3.73
CA PRO A 34 17.91 -2.32 -4.85
C PRO A 34 17.52 -3.74 -4.45
N GLU A 35 16.85 -4.43 -5.37
CA GLU A 35 16.37 -5.82 -5.25
C GLU A 35 15.28 -6.05 -4.18
N GLN A 36 14.87 -5.02 -3.43
CA GLN A 36 13.77 -5.15 -2.49
C GLN A 36 12.42 -5.21 -3.20
N THR A 37 11.51 -5.99 -2.63
CA THR A 37 10.10 -6.04 -3.04
C THR A 37 9.23 -5.88 -1.81
N TRP A 38 8.37 -4.87 -1.82
CA TRP A 38 7.46 -4.56 -0.74
C TRP A 38 6.02 -4.68 -1.21
N ALA A 39 5.10 -4.83 -0.27
CA ALA A 39 3.68 -4.87 -0.45
C ALA A 39 3.03 -3.69 0.25
N VAL A 40 2.26 -2.91 -0.51
CA VAL A 40 1.29 -1.96 0.06
C VAL A 40 -0.03 -2.69 0.20
N VAL A 41 -0.52 -2.80 1.43
CA VAL A 41 -1.78 -3.51 1.73
C VAL A 41 -2.79 -2.51 2.27
N THR A 42 -4.04 -2.65 1.84
CA THR A 42 -5.14 -1.77 2.26
C THR A 42 -6.46 -2.55 2.37
N HIS A 43 -7.42 -1.95 3.07
CA HIS A 43 -8.78 -2.47 3.25
C HIS A 43 -9.83 -1.46 2.79
N SER A 44 -10.86 -1.95 2.11
CA SER A 44 -11.95 -1.13 1.61
C SER A 44 -12.76 -0.54 2.75
N ALA A 45 -13.65 0.40 2.42
CA ALA A 45 -14.71 0.77 3.32
C ALA A 45 -15.66 -0.41 3.61
N ALA A 46 -16.48 -0.28 4.65
CA ALA A 46 -17.41 -1.33 5.10
C ALA A 46 -18.48 -1.67 4.05
N ASP A 47 -18.75 -0.76 3.12
CA ASP A 47 -19.64 -0.98 1.97
C ASP A 47 -18.92 -1.64 0.77
N GLY A 48 -17.61 -1.87 0.88
CA GLY A 48 -16.77 -2.42 -0.19
C GLY A 48 -16.13 -1.37 -1.09
N SER A 49 -16.42 -0.08 -0.89
CA SER A 49 -15.95 1.00 -1.76
C SER A 49 -14.50 1.41 -1.51
N TRP A 50 -13.90 2.03 -2.53
CA TRP A 50 -12.59 2.66 -2.48
C TRP A 50 -12.76 4.15 -2.79
N SER A 51 -12.50 5.00 -1.81
CA SER A 51 -13.02 6.37 -1.75
C SER A 51 -12.19 7.40 -2.53
N GLY A 52 -10.95 7.07 -2.92
CA GLY A 52 -10.02 7.97 -3.60
C GLY A 52 -9.94 7.83 -5.13
N THR A 53 -10.80 7.03 -5.75
CA THR A 53 -10.67 6.69 -7.17
C THR A 53 -11.53 7.55 -8.11
N LEU A 54 -11.08 7.69 -9.36
CA LEU A 54 -11.93 8.11 -10.48
C LEU A 54 -12.79 6.97 -11.04
N ARG A 55 -12.52 5.73 -10.61
CA ARG A 55 -13.17 4.49 -11.05
C ARG A 55 -13.51 3.63 -9.85
N GLU A 56 -14.78 3.26 -9.72
CA GLU A 56 -15.21 2.33 -8.67
C GLU A 56 -14.36 1.05 -8.72
N ASP A 57 -14.12 0.44 -7.56
CA ASP A 57 -13.37 -0.81 -7.38
C ASP A 57 -11.83 -0.78 -7.57
N GLU A 58 -11.20 0.39 -7.73
CA GLU A 58 -9.73 0.50 -7.83
C GLU A 58 -9.03 0.77 -6.46
N PRO A 59 -8.42 -0.21 -5.79
CA PRO A 59 -7.83 0.01 -4.46
C PRO A 59 -6.60 0.92 -4.44
N PHE A 60 -5.93 1.06 -5.59
CA PHE A 60 -4.70 1.85 -5.73
C PHE A 60 -4.70 2.64 -7.03
N GLN A 61 -4.09 3.82 -6.99
CA GLN A 61 -3.57 4.52 -8.16
C GLN A 61 -2.05 4.65 -8.02
N VAL A 62 -1.31 4.46 -9.11
CA VAL A 62 0.17 4.46 -9.08
C VAL A 62 0.69 5.44 -10.12
N ASP A 63 1.57 6.36 -9.69
CA ASP A 63 2.43 7.16 -10.58
C ASP A 63 3.86 6.64 -10.44
N HIS A 64 4.50 6.35 -11.56
CA HIS A 64 5.84 5.78 -11.61
C HIS A 64 6.78 6.71 -12.36
N ARG A 65 7.90 7.06 -11.73
CA ARG A 65 8.99 7.87 -12.28
C ARG A 65 10.30 7.08 -12.19
N PRO A 66 11.37 7.51 -12.87
CA PRO A 66 12.63 6.75 -12.89
C PRO A 66 13.21 6.43 -11.51
N GLU A 67 13.07 7.34 -10.54
CA GLU A 67 13.66 7.22 -9.21
C GLU A 67 12.61 7.22 -8.09
N SER A 68 11.32 7.26 -8.42
CA SER A 68 10.26 7.27 -7.42
C SER A 68 8.96 6.62 -7.89
N VAL A 69 8.22 6.10 -6.92
CA VAL A 69 6.87 5.59 -7.09
C VAL A 69 5.97 6.26 -6.05
N THR A 70 4.85 6.80 -6.50
CA THR A 70 3.80 7.30 -5.62
C THR A 70 2.59 6.39 -5.74
N VAL A 71 2.14 5.84 -4.61
CA VAL A 71 0.94 5.01 -4.51
C VAL A 71 -0.12 5.77 -3.74
N TRP A 72 -1.21 6.13 -4.41
CA TRP A 72 -2.43 6.56 -3.75
C TRP A 72 -3.23 5.34 -3.37
N VAL A 73 -3.44 5.17 -2.07
CA VAL A 73 -4.23 4.11 -1.48
C VAL A 73 -5.63 4.64 -1.25
N ASN A 74 -6.62 3.94 -1.81
CA ASN A 74 -8.01 4.38 -1.78
C ASN A 74 -8.83 3.67 -0.69
N GLY A 75 -8.19 2.85 0.14
CA GLY A 75 -8.79 2.25 1.31
C GLY A 75 -8.68 3.14 2.55
N ASN A 76 -9.28 2.68 3.64
CA ASN A 76 -9.36 3.49 4.87
C ASN A 76 -8.07 3.48 5.70
N CYS A 77 -7.10 2.63 5.34
CA CYS A 77 -5.83 2.48 6.03
C CYS A 77 -4.78 1.85 5.11
N PHE A 78 -3.52 1.81 5.52
CA PHE A 78 -2.50 1.00 4.86
C PHE A 78 -1.45 0.43 5.83
N HIS A 79 -0.73 -0.60 5.39
CA HIS A 79 0.56 -0.98 5.97
C HIS A 79 1.53 -1.44 4.88
N LEU A 80 2.82 -1.42 5.20
CA LEU A 80 3.88 -1.96 4.36
C LEU A 80 4.35 -3.31 4.90
N SER A 81 4.46 -4.30 4.04
CA SER A 81 5.06 -5.60 4.37
C SER A 81 6.05 -6.06 3.31
N ASP A 82 6.96 -6.95 3.67
CA ASP A 82 7.81 -7.63 2.69
C ASP A 82 7.04 -8.76 1.97
N THR A 83 7.74 -9.51 1.13
CA THR A 83 7.14 -10.64 0.42
C THR A 83 6.73 -11.80 1.33
N GLU A 84 7.28 -11.87 2.54
CA GLU A 84 6.97 -12.87 3.58
C GLU A 84 5.88 -12.38 4.55
N GLU A 85 5.23 -11.26 4.24
CA GLU A 85 4.19 -10.60 5.06
C GLU A 85 4.72 -10.06 6.40
N ASN A 86 6.04 -9.91 6.57
CA ASN A 86 6.57 -9.20 7.74
C ASN A 86 6.39 -7.70 7.57
N ALA A 87 5.98 -7.01 8.64
CA ALA A 87 5.82 -5.56 8.61
C ALA A 87 7.18 -4.87 8.38
N ILE A 88 7.23 -3.99 7.39
CA ILE A 88 8.41 -3.16 7.08
C ILE A 88 8.34 -1.86 7.87
N ASP A 89 7.14 -1.31 7.96
CA ASP A 89 6.84 -0.20 8.83
C ASP A 89 5.41 -0.32 9.35
N SER A 90 5.25 -0.07 10.64
CA SER A 90 3.96 -0.03 11.32
C SER A 90 3.64 1.44 11.59
N ALA A 91 3.43 2.21 10.52
CA ALA A 91 2.85 3.54 10.69
C ALA A 91 1.52 3.40 11.46
N ASP A 92 1.23 4.35 12.35
CA ASP A 92 0.11 4.37 13.31
C ASP A 92 -1.29 4.36 12.65
N TRP A 93 -1.38 4.14 11.34
CA TRP A 93 -2.61 4.07 10.56
C TRP A 93 -3.32 2.71 10.71
N HIS A 94 -3.30 2.11 11.91
CA HIS A 94 -4.09 0.97 12.41
C HIS A 94 -4.66 0.00 11.35
N CYS A 95 -3.85 -0.40 10.38
CA CYS A 95 -4.26 -1.32 9.34
C CYS A 95 -3.75 -2.69 9.75
N PRO A 96 -4.62 -3.61 10.23
CA PRO A 96 -4.14 -4.88 10.75
C PRO A 96 -3.43 -5.64 9.63
N ALA A 97 -2.11 -5.85 9.78
CA ALA A 97 -1.48 -6.99 9.15
C ALA A 97 -2.28 -8.21 9.59
N LYS A 98 -2.83 -8.98 8.63
CA LYS A 98 -3.84 -10.03 8.89
C LYS A 98 -3.61 -10.76 10.22
N GLY A 99 -4.63 -10.78 11.09
CA GLY A 99 -4.68 -11.71 12.22
C GLY A 99 -4.71 -11.15 13.63
N ALA A 100 -5.20 -9.92 13.87
CA ALA A 100 -5.82 -9.65 15.17
C ALA A 100 -7.23 -10.24 15.17
N SER A 101 -7.32 -11.58 15.23
CA SER A 101 -8.54 -12.23 15.69
C SER A 101 -8.81 -11.69 17.09
N SER A 102 -9.92 -10.98 17.27
CA SER A 102 -10.52 -10.82 18.60
C SER A 102 -10.99 -12.19 19.12
#